data_AF-A0A1F9SAI4-F1
#
_entry.id   AF-A0A1F9SAI4-F1
#
_cell.length_a   1.000
_cell.length_b   1.000
_cell.length_c   1.000
_cell.angle_alpha   90.00
_cell.angle_beta   90.00
_cell.angle_gamma   90.00
#
_symmetry.space_group_name_H-M   'P 1'
#
loop_
_entity.id
_entity.type
_entity.pdbx_description
1 polymer ?
#
loop_
_entity_poly.entity_id
_entity_poly.type
_entity_poly.pdbx_seq_one_letter_code
_entity_poly.pdbx_strand_id
1 'polypeptide(L)'
;MRILAPAAALLLAGGGYVYLRGGMGSPEVLRKLSGLRVSLELYSMERRRKPASFEDIIKEGQLEAAPSLKLPGHSATSSVRNAPAFAISDTGGWAYVNAPASPDFGTIFIDCAHKDEKGRFWSEF
;
A
#
# COMPACT_ATOMS: atom_id res chain seq x y z
N MET A 1 16.48 42.96 -10.86
CA MET A 1 15.27 42.12 -10.80
C MET A 1 15.69 40.68 -11.07
N ARG A 2 15.29 39.71 -10.21
CA ARG A 2 15.48 38.24 -10.32
C ARG A 2 16.80 37.63 -9.78
N ILE A 3 16.92 37.48 -8.46
CA ILE A 3 17.81 36.47 -7.81
C ILE A 3 17.00 35.60 -6.81
N LEU A 4 15.67 35.55 -6.92
CA LEU A 4 14.81 34.77 -6.00
C LEU A 4 14.57 33.32 -6.43
N ALA A 5 14.99 32.92 -7.64
CA ALA A 5 14.73 31.59 -8.18
C ALA A 5 15.54 30.42 -7.55
N PRO A 6 16.84 30.55 -7.21
CA PRO A 6 17.63 29.39 -6.77
C PRO A 6 17.32 28.96 -5.33
N ALA A 7 16.95 29.89 -4.45
CA ALA A 7 16.64 29.59 -3.05
C ALA A 7 15.32 28.78 -2.92
N ALA A 8 14.31 29.10 -3.74
CA ALA A 8 13.04 28.35 -3.74
C ALA A 8 13.21 26.91 -4.25
N ALA A 9 14.06 26.70 -5.27
CA ALA A 9 14.35 25.37 -5.80
C ALA A 9 15.06 24.47 -4.78
N LEU A 10 16.00 25.02 -4.02
CA LEU A 10 16.71 24.28 -2.96
C LEU A 10 15.81 23.90 -1.78
N LEU A 11 14.88 24.79 -1.38
CA LEU A 11 13.91 24.51 -0.32
C LEU A 11 12.91 23.42 -0.74
N LEU A 12 12.44 23.44 -1.99
CA LEU A 12 11.55 22.40 -2.53
C LEU A 12 12.26 21.05 -2.65
N ALA A 13 13.51 21.04 -3.11
CA ALA A 13 14.31 19.82 -3.18
C ALA A 13 14.59 19.23 -1.79
N GLY A 14 14.94 20.08 -0.82
CA GLY A 14 15.16 19.68 0.58
C GLY A 14 13.88 19.14 1.24
N GLY A 15 12.76 19.83 1.04
CA GLY A 15 11.45 19.40 1.56
C GLY A 15 10.99 18.07 0.95
N GLY A 16 11.14 17.90 -0.37
CA GLY A 16 10.83 16.65 -1.06
C GLY A 16 11.68 15.48 -0.56
N TYR A 17 12.97 15.71 -0.33
CA TYR A 17 13.86 14.70 0.23
C TYR A 17 13.46 14.26 1.65
N VAL A 18 13.15 15.21 2.53
CA VAL A 18 12.68 14.91 3.89
C VAL A 18 11.35 14.14 3.85
N TYR A 19 10.43 14.54 2.97
CA TYR A 19 9.16 13.85 2.79
C TYR A 19 9.33 12.39 2.32
N LEU A 20 10.19 12.16 1.33
CA LEU A 20 10.44 10.80 0.84
C LEU A 20 11.15 9.94 1.88
N ARG A 21 12.02 10.50 2.73
CA ARG A 21 12.62 9.76 3.84
C ARG A 21 11.66 9.42 4.98
N GLY A 22 10.61 10.22 5.16
CA GLY A 22 9.59 9.95 6.16
C GLY A 22 8.71 8.75 5.83
N GLY A 23 8.18 8.10 6.87
CA GLY A 23 7.28 6.95 6.73
C GLY A 23 6.41 6.77 7.98
N MET A 24 5.31 6.06 7.83
CA MET A 24 4.57 5.51 8.98
C MET A 24 5.44 4.48 9.68
N GLY A 25 5.30 4.35 11.01
CA GLY A 25 5.98 3.30 11.76
C GLY A 25 5.39 1.92 11.45
N SER A 26 6.21 0.86 11.49
CA SER A 26 5.73 -0.51 11.21
C SER A 26 4.46 -0.90 11.98
N PRO A 27 4.29 -0.61 13.28
CA PRO A 27 3.05 -0.97 13.98
C PRO A 27 1.79 -0.39 13.32
N GLU A 28 1.86 0.83 12.80
CA GLU A 28 0.74 1.45 12.10
C GLU A 28 0.48 0.79 10.75
N VAL A 29 1.54 0.54 9.98
CA VAL A 29 1.46 -0.13 8.67
C VAL A 29 0.83 -1.52 8.82
N LEU A 30 1.29 -2.31 9.78
CA LEU A 30 0.78 -3.65 10.04
C LEU A 30 -0.66 -3.64 10.55
N ARG A 31 -1.03 -2.68 11.40
CA ARG A 31 -2.43 -2.51 11.81
C ARG A 31 -3.35 -2.25 10.61
N LYS A 32 -2.93 -1.41 9.67
CA LYS A 32 -3.69 -1.13 8.43
C LYS A 32 -3.79 -2.37 7.55
N LEU A 33 -2.69 -3.09 7.34
CA LEU A 33 -2.66 -4.35 6.58
C LEU A 33 -3.58 -5.41 7.20
N SER A 34 -3.54 -5.59 8.52
CA SER A 34 -4.45 -6.50 9.23
C SER A 34 -5.92 -6.11 9.05
N GLY A 35 -6.24 -4.80 9.09
CA GLY A 35 -7.59 -4.32 8.80
C GLY A 35 -8.07 -4.70 7.40
N LEU A 36 -7.22 -4.51 6.39
CA LEU A 36 -7.52 -4.92 5.01
C LEU A 36 -7.78 -6.42 4.89
N ARG A 37 -6.95 -7.25 5.54
CA ARG A 37 -7.12 -8.71 5.56
C ARG A 37 -8.41 -9.13 6.23
N VAL A 38 -8.76 -8.53 7.36
CA VAL A 38 -10.04 -8.79 8.04
C VAL A 38 -11.22 -8.43 7.14
N SER A 39 -11.21 -7.29 6.44
CA SER A 39 -12.28 -6.93 5.50
C SER A 39 -12.45 -7.94 4.35
N LEU A 40 -11.34 -8.45 3.80
CA LEU A 40 -11.36 -9.49 2.77
C LEU A 40 -11.93 -10.82 3.29
N GLU A 41 -11.60 -11.20 4.53
CA GLU A 41 -12.16 -12.39 5.17
C GLU A 41 -13.66 -12.24 5.44
N LEU A 42 -14.10 -11.09 5.93
CA LEU A 42 -15.53 -10.79 6.12
C LEU A 42 -16.32 -10.88 4.82
N TYR A 43 -15.78 -10.30 3.73
CA TYR A 43 -16.35 -10.47 2.39
C TYR A 43 -16.47 -11.94 2.02
N SER A 44 -15.40 -12.71 2.23
CA SER A 44 -15.34 -14.12 1.85
C SER A 44 -16.32 -14.98 2.64
N MET A 45 -16.51 -14.69 3.92
CA MET A 45 -17.50 -15.37 4.78
C MET A 45 -18.93 -15.08 4.33
N GLU A 46 -19.25 -13.82 4.03
CA GLU A 46 -20.59 -13.40 3.61
C GLU A 46 -20.95 -13.92 2.21
N ARG A 47 -20.02 -13.84 1.27
CA ARG A 47 -20.23 -14.20 -0.14
C ARG A 47 -19.89 -15.63 -0.48
N ARG A 48 -19.27 -16.37 0.46
CA ARG A 48 -18.73 -17.73 0.25
C ARG A 48 -17.76 -17.82 -0.94
N ARG A 49 -17.08 -16.71 -1.26
CA ARG A 49 -16.08 -16.59 -2.33
C ARG A 49 -15.17 -15.41 -2.06
N LYS A 50 -13.91 -15.49 -2.52
CA LYS A 50 -12.98 -14.36 -2.51
C LYS A 50 -13.41 -13.30 -3.54
N PRO A 51 -13.13 -12.01 -3.31
CA PRO A 51 -13.48 -10.95 -4.25
C PRO A 51 -12.66 -11.05 -5.55
N ALA A 52 -13.27 -10.73 -6.69
CA ALA A 52 -12.60 -10.79 -7.99
C ALA A 52 -11.69 -9.58 -8.23
N SER A 53 -11.93 -8.50 -7.49
CA SER A 53 -11.12 -7.29 -7.43
C SER A 53 -11.17 -6.71 -6.03
N PHE A 54 -10.14 -5.97 -5.61
CA PHE A 54 -10.19 -5.33 -4.28
C PHE A 54 -11.36 -4.36 -4.16
N GLU A 55 -11.77 -3.71 -5.25
CA GLU A 55 -12.88 -2.76 -5.29
C GLU A 55 -14.22 -3.37 -4.90
N ASP A 56 -14.39 -4.69 -5.01
CA ASP A 56 -15.61 -5.39 -4.63
C ASP A 56 -15.90 -5.21 -3.13
N ILE A 57 -14.88 -5.25 -2.26
CA ILE A 57 -15.08 -5.10 -0.81
C ILE A 57 -15.42 -3.67 -0.40
N ILE A 58 -15.07 -2.69 -1.24
CA ILE A 58 -15.46 -1.29 -1.02
C ILE A 58 -16.91 -1.09 -1.46
N LYS A 59 -17.24 -1.52 -2.67
CA LYS A 59 -18.59 -1.37 -3.25
C LYS A 59 -19.66 -2.08 -2.42
N GLU A 60 -19.29 -3.22 -1.83
CA GLU A 60 -20.22 -4.04 -1.06
C GLU A 60 -20.22 -3.72 0.45
N GLY A 61 -19.43 -2.74 0.89
CA GLY A 61 -19.53 -2.14 2.22
C GLY A 61 -18.72 -2.83 3.33
N GLN A 62 -17.86 -3.80 3.03
CA GLN A 62 -16.95 -4.43 4.01
C GLN A 62 -15.76 -3.53 4.37
N LEU A 63 -15.49 -2.50 3.56
CA LEU A 63 -14.48 -1.49 3.82
C LEU A 63 -14.92 -0.15 3.22
N GLU A 64 -14.84 0.95 3.98
CA GLU A 64 -15.20 2.27 3.46
C GLU A 64 -14.23 2.74 2.36
N ALA A 65 -12.94 2.61 2.61
CA ALA A 65 -11.86 2.90 1.66
C ALA A 65 -10.57 2.19 2.07
N ALA A 66 -9.66 1.99 1.12
CA ALA A 66 -8.30 1.55 1.44
C ALA A 66 -7.58 2.61 2.30
N PRO A 67 -6.93 2.20 3.40
CA PRO A 67 -6.22 3.13 4.26
C PRO A 67 -5.01 3.70 3.52
N SER A 68 -4.72 4.98 3.74
CA SER A 68 -3.48 5.58 3.24
C SER A 68 -2.27 4.87 3.84
N LEU A 69 -1.26 4.65 3.00
CA LEU A 69 0.06 4.09 3.30
C LEU A 69 1.13 5.10 2.89
N LYS A 70 2.08 5.36 3.79
CA LYS A 70 3.29 6.13 3.50
C LYS A 70 4.49 5.33 3.99
N LEU A 71 5.27 4.80 3.05
CA LEU A 71 6.54 4.14 3.33
C LEU A 71 7.71 5.08 3.05
N PRO A 72 8.86 4.90 3.72
CA PRO A 72 10.10 5.53 3.29
C PRO A 72 10.40 5.18 1.83
N GLY A 73 10.84 6.16 1.05
CA GLY A 73 11.11 6.04 -0.39
C GLY A 73 9.90 6.30 -1.29
N HIS A 74 8.68 6.30 -0.76
CA HIS A 74 7.45 6.36 -1.55
C HIS A 74 6.55 7.53 -1.16
N SER A 75 5.73 8.04 -2.07
CA SER A 75 4.69 9.02 -1.73
C SER A 75 3.52 8.35 -1.00
N ALA A 76 2.76 9.13 -0.21
CA ALA A 76 1.57 8.58 0.44
C ALA A 76 0.53 8.19 -0.61
N THR A 77 -0.06 7.01 -0.48
CA THR A 77 -1.10 6.52 -1.39
C THR A 77 -2.12 5.65 -0.66
N SER A 78 -3.37 5.67 -1.11
CA SER A 78 -4.41 4.70 -0.71
C SER A 78 -4.71 3.69 -1.83
N SER A 79 -3.96 3.70 -2.93
CA SER A 79 -4.22 2.84 -4.08
C SER A 79 -4.00 1.36 -3.72
N VAL A 80 -4.90 0.51 -4.20
CA VAL A 80 -4.70 -0.94 -4.24
C VAL A 80 -4.58 -1.38 -5.70
N ARG A 81 -3.48 -2.02 -6.06
CA ARG A 81 -3.27 -2.57 -7.39
C ARG A 81 -3.78 -4.01 -7.43
N ASN A 82 -4.70 -4.32 -8.32
CA ASN A 82 -5.03 -5.70 -8.66
C ASN A 82 -3.85 -6.34 -9.42
N ALA A 83 -3.40 -7.51 -8.97
CA ALA A 83 -2.24 -8.22 -9.49
C ALA A 83 -2.61 -9.67 -9.85
N PRO A 84 -2.08 -10.21 -10.97
CA PRO A 84 -2.37 -11.58 -11.37
C PRO A 84 -1.63 -12.62 -10.52
N ALA A 85 -0.60 -12.23 -9.78
CA ALA A 85 0.19 -13.10 -8.91
C ALA A 85 0.81 -12.26 -7.78
N PHE A 86 1.37 -12.94 -6.77
CA PHE A 86 2.21 -12.28 -5.77
C PHE A 86 3.52 -11.83 -6.43
N ALA A 87 3.57 -10.56 -6.84
CA ALA A 87 4.72 -9.97 -7.51
C ALA A 87 4.93 -8.53 -7.05
N ILE A 88 6.13 -8.27 -6.53
CA ILE A 88 6.55 -6.96 -6.02
C ILE A 88 6.94 -6.07 -7.21
N SER A 89 6.25 -4.95 -7.36
CA SER A 89 6.51 -3.88 -8.33
C SER A 89 7.02 -2.59 -7.68
N ASP A 90 7.23 -2.59 -6.36
CA ASP A 90 7.76 -1.48 -5.57
C ASP A 90 6.99 -0.16 -5.78
N THR A 91 5.67 -0.24 -5.71
CA THR A 91 4.79 0.94 -5.86
C THR A 91 4.66 1.75 -4.56
N GLY A 92 5.05 1.16 -3.42
CA GLY A 92 4.87 1.76 -2.10
C GLY A 92 3.43 1.74 -1.58
N GLY A 93 2.52 1.09 -2.32
CA GLY A 93 1.11 0.95 -2.00
C GLY A 93 0.71 -0.46 -1.60
N TRP A 94 -0.59 -0.74 -1.72
CA TRP A 94 -1.15 -2.07 -1.50
C TRP A 94 -1.28 -2.82 -2.82
N ALA A 95 -1.17 -4.15 -2.79
CA ALA A 95 -1.50 -5.00 -3.93
C ALA A 95 -2.37 -6.19 -3.50
N TYR A 96 -3.35 -6.52 -4.33
CA TYR A 96 -4.28 -7.63 -4.11
C TYR A 96 -4.15 -8.64 -5.25
N VAL A 97 -3.90 -9.90 -4.92
CA VAL A 97 -3.82 -10.98 -5.91
C VAL A 97 -5.24 -11.39 -6.31
N ASN A 98 -5.65 -11.03 -7.51
CA ASN A 98 -7.05 -11.10 -7.94
C ASN A 98 -7.31 -12.15 -9.04
N ALA A 99 -6.28 -12.87 -9.49
CA ALA A 99 -6.44 -13.97 -10.45
C ALA A 99 -6.81 -15.28 -9.75
N PRO A 100 -7.98 -15.89 -10.03
CA PRO A 100 -8.42 -17.13 -9.37
C PRO A 100 -7.51 -18.35 -9.59
N ALA A 101 -6.70 -18.34 -10.65
CA ALA A 101 -5.75 -19.40 -10.95
C ALA A 101 -4.43 -19.29 -10.15
N SER A 102 -4.19 -18.16 -9.48
CA SER A 102 -3.00 -17.97 -8.66
C SER A 102 -3.12 -18.76 -7.35
N PRO A 103 -2.05 -19.44 -6.88
CA PRO A 103 -2.04 -20.04 -5.54
C PRO A 103 -2.24 -18.98 -4.45
N ASP A 104 -1.88 -17.72 -4.73
CA ASP A 104 -2.00 -16.59 -3.80
C ASP A 104 -3.32 -15.82 -3.96
N PHE A 105 -4.29 -16.32 -4.74
CA PHE A 105 -5.57 -15.62 -4.96
C PHE A 105 -6.22 -15.22 -3.63
N GLY A 106 -6.62 -13.95 -3.49
CA GLY A 106 -7.19 -13.41 -2.26
C GLY A 106 -6.17 -12.75 -1.32
N THR A 107 -4.87 -12.85 -1.61
CA THR A 107 -3.84 -12.26 -0.75
C THR A 107 -3.71 -10.77 -1.00
N ILE A 108 -3.73 -9.98 0.09
CA ILE A 108 -3.31 -8.59 0.09
C ILE A 108 -1.96 -8.44 0.79
N PHE A 109 -1.07 -7.66 0.18
CA PHE A 109 0.30 -7.45 0.62
C PHE A 109 0.76 -6.01 0.37
N ILE A 110 1.88 -5.65 0.99
CA ILE A 110 2.54 -4.36 0.79
C ILE A 110 3.46 -4.48 -0.42
N ASP A 111 3.19 -3.68 -1.46
CA ASP A 111 3.93 -3.72 -2.71
C ASP A 111 5.19 -2.83 -2.63
N CYS A 112 6.20 -3.30 -1.90
CA CYS A 112 7.43 -2.56 -1.64
C CYS A 112 8.64 -3.50 -1.52
N ALA A 113 9.72 -3.17 -2.22
CA ALA A 113 10.98 -3.90 -2.20
C ALA A 113 11.95 -3.40 -1.10
N HIS A 114 11.56 -2.38 -0.35
CA HIS A 114 12.37 -1.81 0.73
C HIS A 114 12.14 -2.56 2.06
N LYS A 115 13.04 -2.33 3.02
CA LYS A 115 12.99 -2.93 4.35
C LYS A 115 12.31 -2.02 5.39
N ASP A 116 11.68 -2.62 6.38
CA ASP A 116 11.22 -1.98 7.61
C ASP A 116 12.40 -1.55 8.50
N GLU A 117 12.12 -0.88 9.61
CA GLU A 117 13.14 -0.45 10.57
C GLU A 117 13.88 -1.62 11.27
N LYS A 118 13.39 -2.86 11.11
CA LYS A 118 14.00 -4.08 11.65
C LYS A 118 14.74 -4.90 10.59
N GLY A 119 14.83 -4.41 9.36
CA GLY A 119 15.55 -5.06 8.27
C GLY A 119 14.79 -6.16 7.52
N ARG A 120 13.47 -6.28 7.72
CA ARG A 120 12.58 -7.21 6.99
C ARG A 120 11.95 -6.53 5.79
N PHE A 121 11.72 -7.23 4.69
CA PHE A 121 11.07 -6.60 3.54
C PHE A 121 9.62 -6.29 3.86
N TRP A 122 9.13 -5.13 3.43
CA TRP A 122 7.72 -4.77 3.62
C TRP A 122 6.75 -5.79 2.99
N SER A 123 7.15 -6.41 1.89
CA SER A 123 6.38 -7.47 1.23
C SER A 123 6.29 -8.78 2.00
N GLU A 124 7.08 -8.99 3.06
CA GLU A 124 7.07 -10.24 3.85
C GLU A 124 6.00 -10.26 4.94
N PHE A 125 5.27 -9.16 5.12
CA PHE A 125 4.18 -9.04 6.09
C PHE A 125 2.84 -9.44 5.51
#